data_AF-A0A2T0WVD6-F1
#
_entry.id   AF-A0A2T0WVD6-F1
#
_cell.length_a   1.000
_cell.length_b   1.000
_cell.length_c   1.000
_cell.angle_alpha   90.00
_cell.angle_beta   90.00
_cell.angle_gamma   90.00
#
_symmetry.space_group_name_H-M   'P 1'
#
loop_
_entity.id
_entity.type
_entity.pdbx_description
1 polymer ?
#
loop_
_entity_poly.entity_id
_entity_poly.type
_entity_poly.pdbx_seq_one_letter_code
_entity_poly.pdbx_strand_id
1 'polypeptide(L)'
;MTVELGKPVFPYKLAHLNDANGDISKRWCISFHVYSTVENNLIRKQLWISAKIKNKQERYRIAKKQIAQINALLAEGYHVGQEPAKKEKVNGSLLTWLEAFDWVYDHREPNLRKRSIQSLELIRKELKLFLQERKQENLALVLVDHAICDAYMQWIRKRRKLGNSSYNNNLTYLKINFNYLVKNQKLLVNPAKAIAPLKIEEPAVYSFPKEVKLNLMKAYEEEEPPLKIFAQFIYYTFIRPGELRRLKVRDVLEKTINIPGTASKNRRSEHVIISPAMERLLVKLKVREFPPNYFLIGPEGIPSTKQVYINNFTRRHLIIRKKLGLISEYTLYCWKHTGVVDTYQATLDIEFVSRQCRHSSLDMTKRYLRGLGLLPEYPRQQFLPDLGL
;
A
#
# COMPACT_ATOMS: atom_id res chain seq x y z
N MET A 1 16.66 -21.86 -50.18
CA MET A 1 15.36 -21.53 -49.54
C MET A 1 15.54 -20.24 -48.75
N THR A 2 15.13 -19.13 -49.33
CA THR A 2 15.17 -17.80 -48.73
C THR A 2 14.07 -17.71 -47.67
N VAL A 3 14.43 -17.44 -46.42
CA VAL A 3 13.47 -17.28 -45.31
C VAL A 3 12.76 -15.95 -45.50
N GLU A 4 11.47 -15.99 -45.85
CA GLU A 4 10.60 -14.81 -45.82
C GLU A 4 10.51 -14.31 -44.38
N LEU A 5 11.14 -13.17 -44.11
CA LEU A 5 10.93 -12.39 -42.90
C LEU A 5 9.46 -11.91 -42.90
N GLY A 6 8.70 -12.37 -41.90
CA GLY A 6 7.27 -12.12 -41.79
C GLY A 6 6.88 -10.65 -41.89
N LYS A 7 5.76 -10.39 -42.57
CA LYS A 7 5.18 -9.06 -42.76
C LYS A 7 4.93 -8.38 -41.41
N PRO A 8 5.18 -7.06 -41.27
CA PRO A 8 4.94 -6.34 -40.02
C PRO A 8 3.46 -6.36 -39.65
N VAL A 9 3.16 -6.63 -38.38
CA VAL A 9 1.79 -6.80 -37.83
C VAL A 9 0.95 -5.51 -37.97
N PHE A 10 1.58 -4.33 -38.00
CA PHE A 10 0.95 -3.04 -38.25
C PHE A 10 1.82 -2.15 -39.13
N PRO A 11 1.25 -1.26 -39.96
CA PRO A 11 2.05 -0.35 -40.78
C PRO A 11 2.81 0.66 -39.90
N TYR A 12 4.00 1.08 -40.34
CA TYR A 12 4.79 2.12 -39.67
C TYR A 12 5.70 2.88 -40.65
N LYS A 13 6.25 4.03 -40.22
CA LYS A 13 7.37 4.70 -40.92
C LYS A 13 8.54 4.84 -39.96
N LEU A 14 9.72 4.43 -40.41
CA LEU A 14 10.96 4.43 -39.63
C LEU A 14 11.28 5.82 -39.06
N ALA A 15 11.92 5.81 -37.90
CA ALA A 15 12.43 6.98 -37.24
C ALA A 15 13.58 7.61 -38.00
N HIS A 16 13.51 8.93 -38.18
CA HIS A 16 14.58 9.75 -38.74
C HIS A 16 14.82 10.98 -37.88
N LEU A 17 16.06 11.46 -37.88
CA LEU A 17 16.45 12.67 -37.17
C LEU A 17 16.12 13.93 -37.99
N ASN A 18 15.55 14.93 -37.33
CA ASN A 18 15.42 16.30 -37.79
C ASN A 18 16.34 17.14 -36.91
N ASP A 19 17.52 17.49 -37.42
CA ASP A 19 18.62 18.12 -36.67
C ASP A 19 18.84 19.60 -37.03
N ALA A 20 17.94 20.20 -37.80
CA ALA A 20 18.07 21.59 -38.27
C ALA A 20 19.46 21.88 -38.89
N ASN A 21 19.96 20.97 -39.73
CA ASN A 21 21.28 21.04 -40.37
C ASN A 21 22.45 21.07 -39.37
N GLY A 22 22.29 20.39 -38.24
CA GLY A 22 23.31 20.30 -37.21
C GLY A 22 23.47 21.56 -36.35
N ASP A 23 22.49 22.48 -36.39
CA ASP A 23 22.45 23.69 -35.58
C ASP A 23 22.02 23.36 -34.14
N ILE A 24 22.95 23.47 -33.20
CA ILE A 24 22.72 23.14 -31.79
C ILE A 24 21.87 24.17 -31.03
N SER A 25 21.72 25.38 -31.59
CA SER A 25 20.84 26.43 -31.04
C SER A 25 19.36 26.13 -31.31
N LYS A 26 19.09 25.36 -32.37
CA LYS A 26 17.75 24.91 -32.75
C LYS A 26 17.41 23.58 -32.10
N ARG A 27 16.10 23.31 -32.04
CA ARG A 27 15.57 22.07 -31.46
C ARG A 27 15.73 20.92 -32.44
N TRP A 28 16.28 19.81 -31.96
CA TRP A 28 16.37 18.56 -32.74
C TRP A 28 15.25 17.61 -32.30
N CYS A 29 14.69 16.85 -33.23
CA CYS A 29 13.72 15.80 -32.90
C CYS A 29 13.85 14.59 -33.81
N ILE A 30 13.46 13.43 -33.28
CA ILE A 30 13.31 12.20 -34.05
C ILE A 30 11.83 12.08 -34.40
N SER A 31 11.51 11.95 -35.68
CA SER A 31 10.14 11.81 -36.17
C SER A 31 9.93 10.42 -36.75
N PHE A 32 8.81 9.79 -36.42
CA PHE A 32 8.40 8.49 -36.92
C PHE A 32 6.87 8.42 -37.04
N HIS A 33 6.36 7.42 -37.74
CA HIS A 33 4.92 7.15 -37.78
C HIS A 33 4.63 5.76 -37.23
N VAL A 34 3.63 5.69 -36.35
CA VAL A 34 3.18 4.46 -35.71
C VAL A 34 1.68 4.31 -35.94
N TYR A 35 1.21 3.09 -36.13
CA TYR A 35 -0.21 2.83 -36.30
C TYR A 35 -1.00 3.09 -35.01
N SER A 36 -2.11 3.82 -35.13
CA SER A 36 -3.07 4.07 -34.06
C SER A 36 -4.30 3.18 -34.27
N THR A 37 -4.60 2.34 -33.29
CA THR A 37 -5.81 1.50 -33.28
C THR A 37 -7.09 2.31 -33.03
N VAL A 38 -6.96 3.54 -32.51
CA VAL A 38 -8.09 4.47 -32.30
C VAL A 38 -8.43 5.23 -33.57
N GLU A 39 -7.41 5.74 -34.27
CA GLU A 39 -7.60 6.55 -35.49
C GLU A 39 -7.62 5.70 -36.76
N ASN A 40 -7.39 4.38 -36.64
CA ASN A 40 -7.21 3.44 -37.74
C ASN A 40 -6.23 3.95 -38.81
N ASN A 41 -5.18 4.67 -38.39
CA ASN A 41 -4.25 5.36 -39.28
C ASN A 41 -2.86 5.52 -38.65
N LEU A 42 -1.86 5.83 -39.48
CA LEU A 42 -0.51 6.19 -39.07
C LEU A 42 -0.49 7.59 -38.44
N ILE A 43 -0.17 7.65 -37.16
CA ILE A 43 0.03 8.93 -36.47
C ILE A 43 1.50 9.28 -36.37
N ARG A 44 1.81 10.57 -36.62
CA ARG A 44 3.16 11.10 -36.43
C ARG A 44 3.47 11.24 -34.94
N LYS A 45 4.61 10.71 -34.52
CA LYS A 45 5.21 10.94 -33.19
C LYS A 45 6.55 11.61 -33.34
N GLN A 46 6.85 12.52 -32.42
CA GLN A 46 8.11 13.25 -32.37
C GLN A 46 8.71 13.12 -30.97
N LEU A 47 9.97 12.68 -30.91
CA LEU A 47 10.77 12.63 -29.70
C LEU A 47 11.81 13.75 -29.78
N TRP A 48 11.71 14.75 -28.91
CA TRP A 48 12.64 15.88 -28.90
C TRP A 48 13.93 15.55 -28.17
N ILE A 49 15.06 15.91 -28.77
CA ILE A 49 16.37 15.84 -28.14
C ILE A 49 16.56 17.09 -27.28
N SER A 50 17.11 16.92 -26.08
CA SER A 50 17.32 18.01 -25.14
C SER A 50 18.18 19.14 -25.69
N ALA A 51 17.68 20.37 -25.55
CA ALA A 51 18.46 21.57 -25.79
C ALA A 51 19.62 21.76 -24.78
N LYS A 52 19.57 21.11 -23.60
CA LYS A 52 20.64 21.20 -22.57
C LYS A 52 21.93 20.49 -22.99
N ILE A 53 21.85 19.53 -23.91
CA ILE A 53 23.03 18.87 -24.46
C ILE A 53 23.66 19.86 -25.43
N LYS A 54 24.74 20.53 -25.02
CA LYS A 54 25.45 21.51 -25.85
C LYS A 54 26.50 20.88 -26.77
N ASN A 55 26.84 19.61 -26.54
CA ASN A 55 27.78 18.86 -27.38
C ASN A 55 27.04 18.22 -28.58
N LYS A 56 27.46 18.61 -29.80
CA LYS A 56 26.89 18.13 -31.07
C LYS A 56 27.07 16.62 -31.27
N GLN A 57 28.24 16.07 -30.96
CA GLN A 57 28.52 14.64 -31.09
C GLN A 57 27.65 13.82 -30.13
N GLU A 58 27.44 14.32 -28.91
CA GLU A 58 26.60 13.65 -27.92
C GLU A 58 25.11 13.64 -28.33
N ARG A 59 24.62 14.74 -28.95
CA ARG A 59 23.27 14.76 -29.54
C ARG A 59 23.10 13.70 -30.62
N TYR A 60 24.08 13.54 -31.51
CA TYR A 60 24.04 12.49 -32.54
C TYR A 60 24.11 11.09 -31.96
N ARG A 61 24.94 10.86 -30.93
CA ARG A 61 25.03 9.57 -30.24
C ARG A 61 23.69 9.15 -29.64
N ILE A 62 23.03 10.09 -28.95
CA ILE A 62 21.70 9.89 -28.37
C ILE A 62 20.66 9.69 -29.48
N ALA A 63 20.68 10.50 -30.54
CA ALA A 63 19.77 10.39 -31.66
C ALA A 63 19.84 9.02 -32.34
N LYS A 64 21.05 8.57 -32.67
CA LYS A 64 21.31 7.28 -33.33
C LYS A 64 20.80 6.12 -32.47
N LYS A 65 21.05 6.17 -31.16
CA LYS A 65 20.58 5.16 -30.22
C LYS A 65 19.04 5.12 -30.13
N GLN A 66 18.41 6.29 -30.02
CA GLN A 66 16.94 6.38 -29.95
C GLN A 66 16.27 5.95 -31.26
N ILE A 67 16.84 6.29 -32.41
CA ILE A 67 16.35 5.83 -33.72
C ILE A 67 16.39 4.30 -33.81
N ALA A 68 17.51 3.69 -33.41
CA ALA A 68 17.64 2.24 -33.42
C ALA A 68 16.59 1.57 -32.52
N GLN A 69 16.35 2.12 -31.33
CA GLN A 69 15.34 1.63 -30.39
C GLN A 69 13.91 1.78 -30.93
N ILE A 70 13.57 2.95 -31.49
CA ILE A 70 12.25 3.19 -32.08
C ILE A 70 12.01 2.22 -33.23
N ASN A 71 13.00 2.04 -34.10
CA ASN A 71 12.87 1.14 -35.25
C ASN A 71 12.75 -0.33 -34.83
N ALA A 72 13.45 -0.77 -33.77
CA ALA A 72 13.28 -2.10 -33.21
C ALA A 72 11.86 -2.31 -32.67
N LEU A 73 11.32 -1.34 -31.90
CA LEU A 73 9.96 -1.41 -31.37
C LEU A 73 8.90 -1.42 -32.47
N LEU A 74 9.07 -0.62 -33.52
CA LEU A 74 8.17 -0.62 -34.68
C LEU A 74 8.20 -1.97 -35.41
N ALA A 75 9.39 -2.57 -35.58
CA ALA A 75 9.54 -3.90 -36.17
C ALA A 75 8.91 -5.01 -35.31
N GLU A 76 8.89 -4.86 -33.98
CA GLU A 76 8.22 -5.78 -33.04
C GLU A 76 6.68 -5.62 -33.02
N GLY A 77 6.10 -4.71 -33.80
CA GLY A 77 4.64 -4.54 -33.93
C GLY A 77 4.02 -3.54 -32.95
N TYR A 78 4.81 -2.59 -32.43
CA TYR A 78 4.31 -1.52 -31.57
C TYR A 78 3.23 -0.66 -32.25
N HIS A 79 2.13 -0.39 -31.54
CA HIS A 79 0.97 0.42 -31.97
C HIS A 79 0.39 1.20 -30.77
N VAL A 80 -0.40 2.24 -31.03
CA VAL A 80 -0.96 3.13 -29.98
C VAL A 80 -2.47 2.91 -29.86
N GLY A 81 -3.03 2.87 -28.63
CA GLY A 81 -4.43 2.39 -28.45
C GLY A 81 -5.15 2.66 -27.12
N GLN A 82 -4.92 3.78 -26.43
CA GLN A 82 -5.84 4.23 -25.36
C GLN A 82 -6.15 5.73 -25.49
N GLU A 83 -7.39 6.10 -25.18
CA GLU A 83 -8.02 7.41 -25.44
C GLU A 83 -7.09 8.62 -25.21
N PRO A 84 -7.03 9.58 -26.15
CA PRO A 84 -6.23 10.78 -25.98
C PRO A 84 -6.99 11.81 -25.11
N ALA A 85 -6.47 12.06 -23.91
CA ALA A 85 -6.72 13.34 -23.24
C ALA A 85 -6.07 14.47 -24.05
N LYS A 86 -6.79 15.61 -24.15
CA LYS A 86 -6.44 16.82 -24.93
C LYS A 86 -4.95 17.20 -24.78
N LYS A 87 -4.34 17.54 -25.93
CA LYS A 87 -2.93 17.92 -26.06
C LYS A 87 -2.66 19.28 -25.40
N GLU A 88 -2.25 19.27 -24.14
CA GLU A 88 -1.50 20.38 -23.54
C GLU A 88 0.00 20.09 -23.56
N LYS A 89 0.79 21.12 -23.89
CA LYS A 89 2.26 21.04 -23.99
C LYS A 89 2.86 20.74 -22.61
N VAL A 90 3.26 19.50 -22.38
CA VAL A 90 4.14 19.17 -21.25
C VAL A 90 5.50 19.75 -21.53
N ASN A 91 5.95 20.70 -20.71
CA ASN A 91 7.37 21.00 -20.56
C ASN A 91 8.04 19.88 -19.74
N GLY A 92 7.98 18.65 -20.26
CA GLY A 92 8.40 17.43 -19.57
C GLY A 92 9.90 17.22 -19.70
N SER A 93 10.59 17.28 -18.57
CA SER A 93 11.99 16.87 -18.43
C SER A 93 12.26 15.49 -19.04
N LEU A 94 13.48 15.30 -19.55
CA LEU A 94 14.12 14.08 -20.10
C LEU A 94 14.14 12.85 -19.18
N LEU A 95 13.33 12.83 -18.13
CA LEU A 95 13.38 11.79 -17.12
C LEU A 95 13.12 10.44 -17.77
N THR A 96 14.02 9.52 -17.48
CA THR A 96 13.76 8.09 -17.61
C THR A 96 12.71 7.68 -16.58
N TRP A 97 12.09 6.51 -16.78
CA TRP A 97 11.14 5.98 -15.78
C TRP A 97 11.80 5.83 -14.41
N LEU A 98 13.04 5.33 -14.37
CA LEU A 98 13.77 5.14 -13.12
C LEU A 98 14.05 6.48 -12.42
N GLU A 99 14.61 7.47 -13.12
CA GLU A 99 14.86 8.80 -12.55
C GLU A 99 13.58 9.50 -12.11
N ALA A 100 12.47 9.29 -12.83
CA ALA A 100 11.18 9.84 -12.42
C ALA A 100 10.73 9.27 -11.07
N PHE A 101 10.88 7.97 -10.85
CA PHE A 101 10.52 7.33 -9.58
C PHE A 101 11.50 7.67 -8.45
N ASP A 102 12.78 7.86 -8.78
CA ASP A 102 13.77 8.42 -7.86
C ASP A 102 13.36 9.82 -7.40
N TRP A 103 12.97 10.70 -8.34
CA TRP A 103 12.47 12.02 -8.03
C TRP A 103 11.21 11.99 -7.14
N VAL A 104 10.26 11.10 -7.42
CA VAL A 104 9.06 10.92 -6.56
C VAL A 104 9.45 10.52 -5.15
N TYR A 105 10.44 9.63 -5.01
CA TYR A 105 10.93 9.20 -3.72
C TYR A 105 11.50 10.38 -2.93
N ASP A 106 12.45 11.12 -3.51
CA ASP A 106 13.12 12.23 -2.83
C ASP A 106 12.15 13.33 -2.38
N HIS A 107 11.11 13.60 -3.18
CA HIS A 107 10.12 14.63 -2.86
C HIS A 107 9.09 14.19 -1.82
N ARG A 108 8.90 12.88 -1.63
CA ARG A 108 7.89 12.33 -0.72
C ARG A 108 8.49 11.79 0.57
N GLU A 109 9.75 11.35 0.55
CA GLU A 109 10.46 10.79 1.71
C GLU A 109 10.30 11.66 2.97
N PRO A 110 10.49 13.00 2.94
CA PRO A 110 10.38 13.82 4.15
C PRO A 110 9.00 13.77 4.83
N ASN A 111 7.95 13.45 4.08
CA ASN A 111 6.56 13.55 4.52
C ASN A 111 5.89 12.19 4.79
N LEU A 112 6.59 11.09 4.53
CA LEU A 112 6.06 9.73 4.59
C LEU A 112 6.51 8.97 5.85
N ARG A 113 5.69 8.00 6.26
CA ARG A 113 6.07 7.07 7.34
C ARG A 113 7.14 6.10 6.84
N LYS A 114 8.04 5.67 7.72
CA LYS A 114 9.09 4.66 7.43
C LYS A 114 8.60 3.46 6.61
N ARG A 115 7.44 2.88 6.94
CA ARG A 115 6.89 1.73 6.20
C ARG A 115 6.45 2.08 4.77
N SER A 116 5.96 3.29 4.56
CA SER A 116 5.62 3.80 3.21
C SER A 116 6.89 4.02 2.39
N ILE A 117 7.96 4.55 3.02
CA ILE A 117 9.27 4.73 2.40
C ILE A 117 9.83 3.38 1.95
N GLN A 118 9.86 2.38 2.83
CA GLN A 118 10.29 1.01 2.51
C GLN A 118 9.54 0.40 1.32
N SER A 119 8.26 0.72 1.17
CA SER A 119 7.46 0.23 0.04
C SER A 119 7.83 0.93 -1.27
N LEU A 120 8.18 2.22 -1.22
CA LEU A 120 8.68 2.96 -2.38
C LEU A 120 10.09 2.50 -2.78
N GLU A 121 10.99 2.28 -1.81
CA GLU A 121 12.34 1.74 -2.04
C GLU A 121 12.27 0.39 -2.75
N LEU A 122 11.40 -0.50 -2.26
CA LEU A 122 11.21 -1.83 -2.85
C LEU A 122 10.81 -1.72 -4.33
N ILE A 123 9.86 -0.86 -4.65
CA ILE A 123 9.40 -0.69 -6.04
C ILE A 123 10.49 -0.12 -6.93
N ARG A 124 11.25 0.87 -6.45
CA ARG A 124 12.40 1.41 -7.19
C ARG A 124 13.44 0.33 -7.47
N LYS A 125 13.79 -0.47 -6.47
CA LYS A 125 14.73 -1.57 -6.61
C LYS A 125 14.25 -2.60 -7.64
N GLU A 126 12.99 -3.03 -7.54
CA GLU A 126 12.41 -3.99 -8.48
C GLU A 126 12.26 -3.39 -9.89
N LEU A 127 11.92 -2.12 -10.02
CA LEU A 127 11.86 -1.42 -11.31
C LEU A 127 13.24 -1.35 -11.97
N LYS A 128 14.28 -1.00 -11.21
CA LYS A 128 15.65 -0.99 -11.72
C LYS A 128 16.06 -2.35 -12.29
N LEU A 129 15.78 -3.42 -11.55
CA LEU A 129 16.06 -4.79 -11.98
C LEU A 129 15.30 -5.17 -13.25
N PHE A 130 14.00 -4.85 -13.32
CA PHE A 130 13.18 -5.08 -14.52
C PHE A 130 13.77 -4.39 -15.76
N LEU A 131 14.17 -3.12 -15.62
CA LEU A 131 14.74 -2.36 -16.73
C LEU A 131 16.13 -2.88 -17.12
N GLN A 132 16.94 -3.33 -16.16
CA GLN A 132 18.24 -3.96 -16.42
C GLN A 132 18.11 -5.27 -17.21
N GLU A 133 17.19 -6.15 -16.82
CA GLU A 133 16.94 -7.42 -17.53
C GLU A 133 16.48 -7.19 -18.97
N ARG A 134 15.76 -6.09 -19.24
CA ARG A 134 15.33 -5.69 -20.59
C ARG A 134 16.36 -4.83 -21.34
N LYS A 135 17.51 -4.50 -20.73
CA LYS A 135 18.50 -3.53 -21.26
C LYS A 135 17.89 -2.15 -21.59
N GLN A 136 16.90 -1.74 -20.80
CA GLN A 136 16.07 -0.53 -20.98
C GLN A 136 16.17 0.45 -19.80
N GLU A 137 17.32 0.50 -19.12
CA GLU A 137 17.55 1.41 -17.96
C GLU A 137 17.30 2.89 -18.28
N ASN A 138 17.49 3.29 -19.54
CA ASN A 138 17.27 4.65 -20.02
C ASN A 138 15.92 4.85 -20.71
N LEU A 139 14.91 4.01 -20.40
CA LEU A 139 13.57 4.12 -20.98
C LEU A 139 12.95 5.47 -20.61
N ALA A 140 12.74 6.32 -21.61
CA ALA A 140 12.13 7.64 -21.42
C ALA A 140 10.72 7.51 -20.84
N LEU A 141 10.40 8.29 -19.81
CA LEU A 141 9.11 8.24 -19.10
C LEU A 141 7.91 8.42 -20.06
N VAL A 142 8.06 9.26 -21.08
CA VAL A 142 7.01 9.54 -22.08
C VAL A 142 6.67 8.34 -22.97
N LEU A 143 7.55 7.32 -23.03
CA LEU A 143 7.32 6.08 -23.77
C LEU A 143 6.70 5.00 -22.89
N VAL A 144 6.58 5.22 -21.58
CA VAL A 144 5.98 4.25 -20.67
C VAL A 144 4.47 4.29 -20.84
N ASP A 145 3.93 3.24 -21.40
CA ASP A 145 2.50 3.06 -21.64
C ASP A 145 1.90 1.96 -20.74
N HIS A 146 0.63 1.66 -20.99
CA HIS A 146 -0.10 0.61 -20.28
C HIS A 146 0.56 -0.76 -20.41
N ALA A 147 1.02 -1.14 -21.62
CA ALA A 147 1.59 -2.44 -21.89
C ALA A 147 2.91 -2.66 -21.14
N ILE A 148 3.75 -1.63 -21.07
CA ILE A 148 5.01 -1.67 -20.31
C ILE A 148 4.72 -1.77 -18.80
N CYS A 149 3.71 -1.05 -18.30
CA CYS A 149 3.31 -1.13 -16.91
C CYS A 149 2.74 -2.52 -16.53
N ASP A 150 1.92 -3.12 -17.39
CA ASP A 150 1.41 -4.47 -17.17
C ASP A 150 2.55 -5.49 -17.22
N ALA A 151 3.46 -5.40 -18.19
CA ALA A 151 4.64 -6.26 -18.28
C ALA A 151 5.49 -6.20 -17.01
N TYR A 152 5.72 -5.01 -16.45
CA TYR A 152 6.40 -4.85 -15.15
C TYR A 152 5.65 -5.54 -14.01
N MET A 153 4.33 -5.36 -13.93
CA MET A 153 3.49 -5.97 -12.90
C MET A 153 3.45 -7.50 -13.00
N GLN A 154 3.43 -8.06 -14.21
CA GLN A 154 3.52 -9.52 -14.41
C GLN A 154 4.91 -10.05 -14.06
N TRP A 155 5.96 -9.32 -14.44
CA TRP A 155 7.34 -9.67 -14.12
C TRP A 155 7.58 -9.73 -12.61
N ILE A 156 7.20 -8.69 -11.85
CA ILE A 156 7.41 -8.66 -10.39
C ILE A 156 6.58 -9.74 -9.69
N ARG A 157 5.38 -10.04 -10.20
CA ARG A 157 4.54 -11.12 -9.70
C ARG A 157 5.23 -12.48 -9.81
N LYS A 158 5.78 -12.79 -10.98
CA LYS A 158 6.50 -14.06 -11.24
C LYS A 158 7.79 -14.14 -10.41
N ARG A 159 8.63 -13.10 -10.47
CA ARG A 159 9.92 -13.03 -9.78
C ARG A 159 9.80 -13.22 -8.27
N ARG A 160 8.83 -12.54 -7.64
CA ARG A 160 8.65 -12.56 -6.19
C ARG A 160 7.55 -13.52 -5.72
N LYS A 161 6.97 -14.31 -6.62
CA LYS A 161 5.85 -15.24 -6.35
C LYS A 161 4.73 -14.55 -5.56
N LEU A 162 4.29 -13.37 -6.02
CA LEU A 162 3.32 -12.55 -5.30
C LEU A 162 1.91 -13.15 -5.37
N GLY A 163 1.28 -13.33 -4.20
CA GLY A 163 -0.17 -13.54 -4.11
C GLY A 163 -0.97 -12.27 -4.48
N ASN A 164 -2.28 -12.41 -4.66
CA ASN A 164 -3.15 -11.34 -5.19
C ASN A 164 -3.12 -10.05 -4.36
N SER A 165 -3.12 -10.15 -3.02
CA SER A 165 -3.02 -8.99 -2.12
C SER A 165 -1.69 -8.25 -2.28
N SER A 166 -0.58 -8.99 -2.35
CA SER A 166 0.74 -8.40 -2.57
C SER A 166 0.86 -7.78 -3.96
N TYR A 167 0.29 -8.39 -5.00
CA TYR A 167 0.20 -7.80 -6.34
C TYR A 167 -0.55 -6.47 -6.31
N ASN A 168 -1.75 -6.43 -5.72
CA ASN A 168 -2.56 -5.22 -5.63
C ASN A 168 -1.89 -4.10 -4.83
N ASN A 169 -1.14 -4.45 -3.78
CA ASN A 169 -0.32 -3.49 -3.04
C ASN A 169 0.78 -2.88 -3.93
N ASN A 170 1.53 -3.69 -4.67
CA ASN A 170 2.54 -3.17 -5.62
C ASN A 170 1.90 -2.30 -6.71
N LEU A 171 0.76 -2.74 -7.26
CA LEU A 171 0.00 -1.96 -8.24
C LEU A 171 -0.46 -0.61 -7.68
N THR A 172 -0.94 -0.59 -6.44
CA THR A 172 -1.35 0.65 -5.75
C THR A 172 -0.19 1.64 -5.69
N TYR A 173 0.99 1.19 -5.27
CA TYR A 173 2.16 2.05 -5.21
C TYR A 173 2.67 2.47 -6.59
N LEU A 174 2.60 1.60 -7.60
CA LEU A 174 2.90 1.96 -8.99
C LEU A 174 2.01 3.11 -9.45
N LYS A 175 0.69 2.97 -9.27
CA LYS A 175 -0.29 4.02 -9.61
C LYS A 175 -0.04 5.30 -8.82
N ILE A 176 0.30 5.22 -7.53
CA ILE A 176 0.59 6.39 -6.71
C ILE A 176 1.83 7.16 -7.22
N ASN A 177 2.88 6.45 -7.65
CA ASN A 177 4.07 7.12 -8.21
C ASN A 177 3.72 7.90 -9.48
N PHE A 178 3.03 7.26 -10.44
CA PHE A 178 2.59 7.95 -11.65
C PHE A 178 1.59 9.07 -11.38
N ASN A 179 0.63 8.89 -10.47
CA ASN A 179 -0.28 9.96 -10.08
C ASN A 179 0.45 11.16 -9.47
N TYR A 180 1.53 10.93 -8.72
CA TYR A 180 2.37 12.02 -8.20
C TYR A 180 3.09 12.75 -9.32
N LEU A 181 3.61 12.05 -10.33
CA LEU A 181 4.21 12.66 -11.52
C LEU A 181 3.19 13.48 -12.32
N VAL A 182 1.96 12.97 -12.47
CA VAL A 182 0.85 13.69 -13.13
C VAL A 182 0.47 14.96 -12.36
N LYS A 183 0.31 14.85 -11.03
CA LYS A 183 0.01 16.00 -10.16
C LYS A 183 1.07 17.11 -10.28
N ASN A 184 2.33 16.74 -10.49
CA ASN A 184 3.46 17.66 -10.65
C ASN A 184 3.75 17.99 -12.12
N GLN A 185 2.82 17.73 -13.04
CA GLN A 185 2.91 18.06 -14.47
C GLN A 185 4.15 17.47 -15.18
N LYS A 186 4.74 16.40 -14.63
CA LYS A 186 5.86 15.66 -15.25
C LYS A 186 5.38 14.60 -16.25
N LEU A 187 4.11 14.25 -16.18
CA LEU A 187 3.43 13.27 -17.01
C LEU A 187 1.98 13.73 -17.23
N LEU A 188 1.40 13.52 -18.42
CA LEU A 188 0.01 13.93 -18.68
C LEU A 188 -1.01 12.98 -18.05
N VAL A 189 -0.78 11.69 -18.24
CA VAL A 189 -1.72 10.63 -17.91
C VAL A 189 -0.97 9.52 -17.21
N ASN A 190 -1.60 8.91 -16.20
CA ASN A 190 -1.04 7.75 -15.53
C ASN A 190 -1.18 6.50 -16.43
N PRO A 191 -0.08 5.92 -16.94
CA PRO A 191 -0.12 4.75 -17.83
C PRO A 191 -0.62 3.48 -17.12
N ALA A 192 -0.49 3.40 -15.80
CA ALA A 192 -0.97 2.28 -15.00
C ALA A 192 -2.45 2.43 -14.58
N LYS A 193 -3.16 3.50 -14.97
CA LYS A 193 -4.52 3.80 -14.47
C LYS A 193 -5.49 2.64 -14.72
N ALA A 194 -5.50 2.11 -15.94
CA ALA A 194 -6.44 1.08 -16.40
C ALA A 194 -6.10 -0.35 -15.94
N ILE A 195 -4.92 -0.59 -15.35
CA ILE A 195 -4.55 -1.92 -14.87
C ILE A 195 -5.48 -2.30 -13.71
N ALA A 196 -6.25 -3.36 -13.87
CA ALA A 196 -7.21 -3.81 -12.89
C ALA A 196 -6.51 -4.51 -11.69
N PRO A 197 -6.98 -4.30 -10.45
CA PRO A 197 -6.57 -5.13 -9.33
C PRO A 197 -7.07 -6.57 -9.52
N LEU A 198 -6.33 -7.53 -8.99
CA LEU A 198 -6.76 -8.93 -8.93
C LEU A 198 -7.83 -9.10 -7.84
N LYS A 199 -8.76 -10.04 -8.05
CA LYS A 199 -9.73 -10.40 -7.02
C LYS A 199 -8.99 -10.94 -5.79
N ILE A 200 -9.30 -10.37 -4.62
CA ILE A 200 -8.82 -10.85 -3.33
C ILE A 200 -10.05 -11.41 -2.62
N GLU A 201 -9.94 -12.63 -2.12
CA GLU A 201 -10.90 -13.13 -1.13
C GLU A 201 -10.68 -12.38 0.17
N GLU A 202 -11.74 -11.80 0.73
CA GLU A 202 -11.64 -11.12 2.01
C GLU A 202 -11.21 -12.15 3.06
N PRO A 203 -10.07 -11.94 3.74
CA PRO A 203 -9.63 -12.88 4.75
C PRO A 203 -10.66 -12.93 5.88
N ALA A 204 -11.03 -14.14 6.29
CA ALA A 204 -11.94 -14.34 7.41
C ALA A 204 -11.42 -13.61 8.66
N VAL A 205 -12.30 -12.88 9.31
CA VAL A 205 -11.98 -12.14 10.53
C VAL A 205 -12.34 -13.02 11.72
N TYR A 206 -11.35 -13.37 12.53
CA TYR A 206 -11.53 -14.27 13.67
C TYR A 206 -11.61 -13.50 14.98
N SER A 207 -12.63 -13.82 15.77
CA SER A 207 -12.69 -13.58 17.22
C SER A 207 -12.45 -14.88 17.97
N PHE A 208 -11.98 -14.81 19.21
CA PHE A 208 -11.79 -16.00 20.02
C PHE A 208 -13.12 -16.49 20.58
N PRO A 209 -13.49 -17.76 20.37
CA PRO A 209 -14.54 -18.41 21.12
C PRO A 209 -14.25 -18.38 22.63
N LYS A 210 -15.29 -18.56 23.46
CA LYS A 210 -15.18 -18.51 24.92
C LYS A 210 -14.10 -19.46 25.47
N GLU A 211 -14.04 -20.69 24.97
CA GLU A 211 -13.06 -21.69 25.40
C GLU A 211 -11.62 -21.30 25.04
N VAL A 212 -11.40 -20.85 23.80
CA VAL A 212 -10.08 -20.39 23.34
C VAL A 212 -9.62 -19.19 24.16
N LYS A 213 -10.51 -18.24 24.44
CA LYS A 213 -10.25 -17.09 25.31
C LYS A 213 -9.80 -17.52 26.70
N LEU A 214 -10.49 -18.47 27.31
CA LEU A 214 -10.16 -18.99 28.65
C LEU A 214 -8.80 -19.70 28.65
N ASN A 215 -8.57 -20.60 27.68
CA ASN A 215 -7.32 -21.35 27.56
C ASN A 215 -6.11 -20.43 27.34
N LEU A 216 -6.26 -19.41 26.47
CA LEU A 216 -5.22 -18.40 26.28
C LEU A 216 -4.94 -17.60 27.55
N MET A 217 -5.99 -17.12 28.25
CA MET A 217 -5.81 -16.33 29.47
C MET A 217 -5.19 -17.13 30.62
N LYS A 218 -5.51 -18.41 30.71
CA LYS A 218 -4.88 -19.34 31.67
C LYS A 218 -3.40 -19.54 31.33
N ALA A 219 -3.09 -19.89 30.08
CA ALA A 219 -1.71 -20.08 29.64
C ALA A 219 -0.86 -18.80 29.78
N TYR A 220 -1.44 -17.62 29.54
CA TYR A 220 -0.72 -16.36 29.77
C TYR A 220 -0.49 -16.09 31.25
N GLU A 221 -1.41 -16.45 32.14
CA GLU A 221 -1.16 -16.27 33.58
C GLU A 221 -0.03 -17.18 34.07
N GLU A 222 0.01 -18.42 33.59
CA GLU A 222 0.97 -19.43 34.06
C GLU A 222 2.37 -19.24 33.46
N GLU A 223 2.46 -18.87 32.17
CA GLU A 223 3.73 -18.89 31.43
C GLU A 223 4.23 -17.52 30.98
N GLU A 224 3.32 -16.57 30.71
CA GLU A 224 3.65 -15.27 30.11
C GLU A 224 2.81 -14.11 30.70
N PRO A 225 2.91 -13.80 32.02
CA PRO A 225 2.09 -12.76 32.66
C PRO A 225 2.13 -11.39 31.96
N PRO A 226 3.29 -10.92 31.43
CA PRO A 226 3.35 -9.70 30.62
C PRO A 226 2.43 -9.72 29.40
N LEU A 227 2.31 -10.87 28.74
CA LEU A 227 1.45 -11.04 27.57
C LEU A 227 -0.03 -10.98 27.94
N LYS A 228 -0.41 -11.50 29.12
CA LYS A 228 -1.78 -11.38 29.65
C LYS A 228 -2.19 -9.93 29.77
N ILE A 229 -1.34 -9.11 30.40
CA ILE A 229 -1.60 -7.69 30.58
C ILE A 229 -1.75 -7.01 29.22
N PHE A 230 -0.82 -7.28 28.29
CA PHE A 230 -0.88 -6.69 26.95
C PHE A 230 -2.16 -7.08 26.18
N ALA A 231 -2.59 -8.35 26.28
CA ALA A 231 -3.83 -8.84 25.70
C ALA A 231 -5.07 -8.16 26.31
N GLN A 232 -5.10 -7.99 27.64
CA GLN A 232 -6.18 -7.30 28.35
C GLN A 232 -6.30 -5.83 27.92
N PHE A 233 -5.17 -5.12 27.80
CA PHE A 233 -5.19 -3.76 27.25
C PHE A 233 -5.80 -3.71 25.85
N ILE A 234 -5.38 -4.60 24.93
CA ILE A 234 -5.97 -4.65 23.58
C ILE A 234 -7.47 -4.93 23.66
N TYR A 235 -7.88 -5.91 24.46
CA TYR A 235 -9.25 -6.35 24.60
C TYR A 235 -10.16 -5.25 25.17
N TYR A 236 -9.76 -4.53 26.22
CA TYR A 236 -10.61 -3.51 26.84
C TYR A 236 -10.61 -2.16 26.09
N THR A 237 -9.49 -1.80 25.44
CA THR A 237 -9.32 -0.46 24.86
C THR A 237 -9.51 -0.43 23.34
N PHE A 238 -9.47 -1.59 22.68
CA PHE A 238 -9.46 -1.76 21.22
C PHE A 238 -8.30 -1.03 20.53
N ILE A 239 -7.26 -0.65 21.28
CA ILE A 239 -6.06 -0.02 20.74
C ILE A 239 -5.24 -1.06 19.98
N ARG A 240 -4.71 -0.69 18.81
CA ARG A 240 -3.91 -1.61 18.01
C ARG A 240 -2.59 -1.90 18.72
N PRO A 241 -2.05 -3.13 18.68
CA PRO A 241 -0.77 -3.47 19.33
C PRO A 241 0.38 -2.50 19.00
N GLY A 242 0.48 -2.05 17.74
CA GLY A 242 1.51 -1.10 17.31
C GLY A 242 1.31 0.34 17.81
N GLU A 243 0.09 0.73 18.18
CA GLU A 243 -0.22 2.02 18.81
C GLU A 243 0.04 1.92 20.31
N LEU A 244 -0.46 0.86 20.95
CA LEU A 244 -0.33 0.60 22.39
C LEU A 244 1.13 0.63 22.87
N ARG A 245 2.05 0.02 22.11
CA ARG A 245 3.50 0.02 22.39
C ARG A 245 4.16 1.41 22.41
N ARG A 246 3.47 2.45 21.94
CA ARG A 246 3.99 3.82 21.85
C ARG A 246 3.32 4.77 22.85
N LEU A 247 2.26 4.33 23.51
CA LEU A 247 1.57 5.12 24.52
C LEU A 247 2.44 5.27 25.75
N LYS A 248 2.27 6.41 26.42
CA LYS A 248 2.96 6.77 27.64
C LYS A 248 1.98 6.87 28.80
N VAL A 249 2.51 6.87 30.02
CA VAL A 249 1.70 7.02 31.24
C VAL A 249 0.89 8.32 31.20
N ARG A 250 1.47 9.43 30.74
CA ARG A 250 0.78 10.72 30.56
C ARG A 250 -0.44 10.68 29.64
N ASP A 251 -0.54 9.67 28.78
CA ASP A 251 -1.63 9.54 27.84
C ASP A 251 -2.87 8.89 28.50
N VAL A 252 -2.72 8.30 29.70
CA VAL A 252 -3.81 7.78 30.53
C VAL A 252 -4.40 8.92 31.35
N LEU A 253 -5.61 9.31 31.01
CA LEU A 253 -6.37 10.32 31.75
C LEU A 253 -7.26 9.64 32.80
N GLU A 254 -8.13 10.41 33.44
CA GLU A 254 -9.05 9.91 34.47
C GLU A 254 -10.00 8.85 33.89
N LYS A 255 -10.69 9.17 32.77
CA LYS A 255 -11.73 8.31 32.18
C LYS A 255 -11.43 7.83 30.77
N THR A 256 -10.35 8.33 30.15
CA THR A 256 -10.00 7.99 28.77
C THR A 256 -8.50 7.79 28.60
N ILE A 257 -8.09 7.11 27.54
CA ILE A 257 -6.71 7.06 27.09
C ILE A 257 -6.64 7.88 25.79
N ASN A 258 -5.80 8.91 25.79
CA ASN A 258 -5.49 9.70 24.61
C ASN A 258 -4.52 8.92 23.71
N ILE A 259 -4.79 8.88 22.42
CA ILE A 259 -3.92 8.23 21.44
C ILE A 259 -3.40 9.33 20.54
N PRO A 260 -2.18 9.84 20.80
CA PRO A 260 -1.69 11.01 20.09
C PRO A 260 -1.53 10.71 18.60
N GLY A 261 -1.71 11.72 17.75
CA GLY A 261 -1.59 11.57 16.29
C GLY A 261 -0.23 11.01 15.83
N THR A 262 0.83 11.27 16.59
CA THR A 262 2.17 10.69 16.38
C THR A 262 2.21 9.18 16.59
N ALA A 263 1.40 8.66 17.51
CA ALA A 263 1.20 7.24 17.74
C ALA A 263 0.12 6.62 16.84
N SER A 264 -0.94 7.36 16.49
CA SER A 264 -2.07 6.86 15.68
C SER A 264 -1.68 6.54 14.22
N LYS A 265 -2.35 5.56 13.60
CA LYS A 265 -2.25 5.29 12.15
C LYS A 265 -2.77 6.47 11.30
N ASN A 266 -3.71 7.25 11.81
CA ASN A 266 -4.45 8.27 11.04
C ASN A 266 -3.98 9.71 11.26
N ARG A 267 -2.91 9.94 12.06
CA ARG A 267 -2.39 11.28 12.44
C ARG A 267 -3.38 12.18 13.18
N ARG A 268 -4.52 11.65 13.63
CA ARG A 268 -5.50 12.35 14.47
C ARG A 268 -5.32 11.91 15.92
N SER A 269 -5.44 12.86 16.86
CA SER A 269 -5.58 12.53 18.28
C SER A 269 -6.99 12.01 18.49
N GLU A 270 -7.10 10.87 19.15
CA GLU A 270 -8.37 10.21 19.39
C GLU A 270 -8.37 9.62 20.79
N HIS A 271 -9.53 9.54 21.42
CA HIS A 271 -9.67 9.01 22.77
C HIS A 271 -10.39 7.66 22.75
N VAL A 272 -10.05 6.79 23.69
CA VAL A 272 -10.81 5.58 24.01
C VAL A 272 -11.23 5.61 25.47
N ILE A 273 -12.41 5.09 25.78
CA ILE A 273 -12.96 5.06 27.13
C ILE A 273 -12.23 3.99 27.95
N ILE A 274 -11.95 4.29 29.21
CA ILE A 274 -11.45 3.33 30.20
C ILE A 274 -12.68 2.61 30.79
N SER A 275 -12.81 1.32 30.52
CA SER A 275 -13.86 0.51 31.14
C SER A 275 -13.57 0.25 32.62
N PRO A 276 -14.57 -0.09 33.45
CA PRO A 276 -14.33 -0.45 34.86
C PRO A 276 -13.31 -1.59 35.04
N ALA A 277 -13.30 -2.56 34.12
CA ALA A 277 -12.32 -3.64 34.13
C ALA A 277 -10.90 -3.16 33.80
N MET A 278 -10.77 -2.22 32.86
CA MET A 278 -9.50 -1.58 32.53
C MET A 278 -9.00 -0.74 33.71
N GLU A 279 -9.88 0.00 34.37
CA GLU A 279 -9.52 0.81 35.54
C GLU A 279 -8.96 -0.05 36.69
N ARG A 280 -9.61 -1.19 37.00
CA ARG A 280 -9.06 -2.15 37.97
C ARG A 280 -7.66 -2.65 37.59
N LEU A 281 -7.41 -2.88 36.30
CA LEU A 281 -6.08 -3.27 35.82
C LEU A 281 -5.07 -2.12 35.98
N LEU A 282 -5.44 -0.88 35.66
CA LEU A 282 -4.57 0.29 35.84
C LEU A 282 -4.19 0.50 37.31
N VAL A 283 -5.14 0.33 38.23
CA VAL A 283 -4.93 0.40 39.68
C VAL A 283 -4.02 -0.74 40.15
N LYS A 284 -4.29 -1.99 39.72
CA LYS A 284 -3.44 -3.16 40.07
C LYS A 284 -1.99 -2.94 39.65
N LEU A 285 -1.77 -2.34 38.50
CA LEU A 285 -0.43 -2.07 37.95
C LEU A 285 0.15 -0.73 38.43
N LYS A 286 -0.58 0.01 39.28
CA LYS A 286 -0.19 1.33 39.81
C LYS A 286 0.23 2.32 38.71
N VAL A 287 -0.40 2.25 37.54
CA VAL A 287 0.06 2.98 36.33
C VAL A 287 0.23 4.47 36.58
N ARG A 288 -0.69 5.10 37.31
CA ARG A 288 -0.70 6.54 37.58
C ARG A 288 0.36 7.00 38.59
N GLU A 289 1.02 6.07 39.28
CA GLU A 289 2.15 6.36 40.18
C GLU A 289 3.48 6.45 39.42
N PHE A 290 3.54 5.95 38.17
CA PHE A 290 4.77 5.98 37.37
C PHE A 290 5.02 7.35 36.73
N PRO A 291 6.28 7.69 36.41
CA PRO A 291 6.60 8.93 35.72
C PRO A 291 5.84 9.10 34.39
N PRO A 292 5.29 10.30 34.10
CA PRO A 292 4.43 10.51 32.92
C PRO A 292 5.10 10.22 31.56
N ASN A 293 6.43 10.29 31.50
CA ASN A 293 7.24 10.06 30.30
C ASN A 293 7.50 8.58 29.99
N TYR A 294 7.22 7.67 30.92
CA TYR A 294 7.40 6.23 30.74
C TYR A 294 6.41 5.70 29.71
N PHE A 295 6.80 4.63 29.01
CA PHE A 295 5.87 3.87 28.19
C PHE A 295 4.83 3.20 29.08
N LEU A 296 3.58 3.22 28.65
CA LEU A 296 2.44 2.67 29.38
C LEU A 296 2.59 1.16 29.62
N ILE A 297 3.17 0.45 28.66
CA ILE A 297 3.49 -0.98 28.77
C ILE A 297 4.90 -1.23 28.25
N GLY A 298 5.76 -1.72 29.14
CA GLY A 298 7.10 -2.21 28.87
C GLY A 298 7.15 -3.72 28.57
N PRO A 299 8.34 -4.28 28.37
CA PRO A 299 8.53 -5.72 28.07
C PRO A 299 7.98 -6.67 29.13
N GLU A 300 7.91 -6.20 30.38
CA GLU A 300 7.39 -6.95 31.54
C GLU A 300 5.91 -6.67 31.84
N GLY A 301 5.19 -6.01 30.91
CA GLY A 301 3.75 -5.77 31.08
C GLY A 301 3.41 -4.59 32.00
N ILE A 302 4.41 -3.97 32.63
CA ILE A 302 4.27 -2.78 33.49
C ILE A 302 4.86 -1.53 32.83
N PRO A 303 4.53 -0.31 33.29
CA PRO A 303 5.15 0.91 32.77
C PRO A 303 6.68 0.88 32.87
N SER A 304 7.37 1.37 31.83
CA SER A 304 8.83 1.28 31.73
C SER A 304 9.44 2.40 30.89
N THR A 305 10.72 2.70 31.13
CA THR A 305 11.52 3.54 30.24
C THR A 305 11.80 2.88 28.89
N LYS A 306 11.72 1.54 28.82
CA LYS A 306 11.99 0.76 27.61
C LYS A 306 10.73 0.57 26.79
N GLN A 307 10.79 0.97 25.53
CA GLN A 307 9.73 0.66 24.58
C GLN A 307 9.75 -0.83 24.21
N VAL A 308 8.59 -1.49 24.25
CA VAL A 308 8.42 -2.84 23.72
C VAL A 308 8.84 -2.89 22.25
N TYR A 309 9.68 -3.85 21.85
CA TYR A 309 10.12 -4.01 20.45
C TYR A 309 8.98 -4.46 19.51
N ILE A 310 9.13 -4.20 18.21
CA ILE A 310 8.12 -4.57 17.21
C ILE A 310 7.93 -6.09 17.15
N ASN A 311 6.68 -6.54 17.16
CA ASN A 311 6.31 -7.97 17.18
C ASN A 311 6.76 -8.77 18.42
N ASN A 312 7.24 -8.14 19.50
CA ASN A 312 7.66 -8.85 20.71
C ASN A 312 6.51 -9.72 21.29
N PHE A 313 5.40 -9.09 21.69
CA PHE A 313 4.22 -9.83 22.17
C PHE A 313 3.58 -10.71 21.10
N THR A 314 3.67 -10.35 19.82
CA THR A 314 3.17 -11.20 18.71
C THR A 314 3.94 -12.52 18.63
N ARG A 315 5.25 -12.50 18.84
CA ARG A 315 6.09 -13.70 18.88
C ARG A 315 5.82 -14.54 20.13
N ARG A 316 5.71 -13.91 21.30
CA ARG A 316 5.34 -14.59 22.55
C ARG A 316 3.98 -15.29 22.44
N HIS A 317 2.99 -14.58 21.91
CA HIS A 317 1.67 -15.15 21.60
C HIS A 317 1.75 -16.35 20.64
N LEU A 318 2.57 -16.27 19.59
CA LEU A 318 2.74 -17.37 18.63
C LEU A 318 3.25 -18.66 19.30
N ILE A 319 4.14 -18.55 20.29
CA ILE A 319 4.67 -19.70 21.04
C ILE A 319 3.53 -20.38 21.82
N ILE A 320 2.80 -19.60 22.62
CA ILE A 320 1.65 -20.11 23.40
C ILE A 320 0.58 -20.69 22.48
N ARG A 321 0.24 -19.99 21.39
CA ARG A 321 -0.75 -20.45 20.39
C ARG A 321 -0.39 -21.83 19.83
N LYS A 322 0.88 -22.03 19.45
CA LYS A 322 1.37 -23.31 18.92
C LYS A 322 1.32 -24.42 19.98
N LYS A 323 1.71 -24.11 21.22
CA LYS A 323 1.66 -25.05 22.35
C LYS A 323 0.24 -25.55 22.62
N LEU A 324 -0.75 -24.67 22.49
CA LEU A 324 -2.17 -24.99 22.65
C LEU A 324 -2.82 -25.63 21.40
N GLY A 325 -2.06 -25.89 20.33
CA GLY A 325 -2.60 -26.50 19.11
C GLY A 325 -3.63 -25.64 18.35
N LEU A 326 -3.64 -24.33 18.57
CA LEU A 326 -4.62 -23.42 17.97
C LEU A 326 -4.28 -23.12 16.50
N ILE A 327 -5.30 -22.80 15.69
CA ILE A 327 -5.14 -22.46 14.26
C ILE A 327 -4.31 -21.18 14.02
N SER A 328 -3.79 -21.00 12.81
CA SER A 328 -2.82 -19.93 12.48
C SER A 328 -3.41 -18.52 12.50
N GLU A 329 -4.72 -18.46 12.25
CA GLU A 329 -5.56 -17.28 12.11
C GLU A 329 -5.82 -16.60 13.45
N TYR A 330 -5.70 -17.36 14.55
CA TYR A 330 -5.82 -16.90 15.93
C TYR A 330 -4.59 -16.08 16.36
N THR A 331 -4.40 -14.92 15.74
CA THR A 331 -3.32 -13.99 16.05
C THR A 331 -3.60 -13.15 17.31
N LEU A 332 -2.56 -12.51 17.86
CA LEU A 332 -2.68 -11.57 18.98
C LEU A 332 -3.70 -10.44 18.71
N TYR A 333 -3.85 -10.03 17.45
CA TYR A 333 -4.80 -8.99 17.07
C TYR A 333 -6.26 -9.40 17.29
N CYS A 334 -6.56 -10.71 17.34
CA CYS A 334 -7.90 -11.22 17.58
C CYS A 334 -8.44 -10.84 18.96
N TRP A 335 -7.60 -10.45 19.94
CA TRP A 335 -8.09 -9.86 21.19
C TRP A 335 -8.89 -8.58 20.97
N LYS A 336 -8.51 -7.77 19.96
CA LYS A 336 -9.30 -6.59 19.58
C LYS A 336 -10.63 -7.02 18.98
N HIS A 337 -10.62 -7.97 18.04
CA HIS A 337 -11.85 -8.50 17.43
C HIS A 337 -12.81 -9.03 18.49
N THR A 338 -12.28 -9.85 19.41
CA THR A 338 -13.02 -10.44 20.53
C THR A 338 -13.61 -9.37 21.45
N GLY A 339 -12.83 -8.35 21.83
CA GLY A 339 -13.36 -7.26 22.65
C GLY A 339 -14.49 -6.47 21.97
N VAL A 340 -14.36 -6.25 20.66
CA VAL A 340 -15.42 -5.61 19.85
C VAL A 340 -16.67 -6.47 19.78
N VAL A 341 -16.51 -7.78 19.56
CA VAL A 341 -17.61 -8.76 19.54
C VAL A 341 -18.35 -8.77 20.86
N ASP A 342 -17.62 -9.01 21.96
CA ASP A 342 -18.19 -9.15 23.29
C ASP A 342 -18.89 -7.85 23.72
N THR A 343 -18.34 -6.69 23.35
CA THR A 343 -18.97 -5.39 23.64
C THR A 343 -20.23 -5.18 22.82
N TYR A 344 -20.20 -5.48 21.51
CA TYR A 344 -21.38 -5.33 20.67
C TYR A 344 -22.51 -6.26 21.12
N GLN A 345 -22.20 -7.51 21.47
CA GLN A 345 -23.18 -8.46 22.00
C GLN A 345 -23.80 -7.97 23.33
N ALA A 346 -23.01 -7.30 24.17
CA ALA A 346 -23.48 -6.79 25.45
C ALA A 346 -24.31 -5.49 25.33
N THR A 347 -24.00 -4.62 24.38
CA THR A 347 -24.64 -3.29 24.29
C THR A 347 -25.66 -3.18 23.16
N LEU A 348 -25.53 -4.00 22.11
CA LEU A 348 -26.23 -3.86 20.82
C LEU A 348 -26.10 -2.46 20.18
N ASP A 349 -25.11 -1.68 20.63
CA ASP A 349 -24.90 -0.30 20.22
C ASP A 349 -23.70 -0.19 19.26
N ILE A 350 -24.02 -0.08 17.97
CA ILE A 350 -23.03 0.07 16.90
C ILE A 350 -22.29 1.40 17.02
N GLU A 351 -22.94 2.46 17.47
CA GLU A 351 -22.33 3.78 17.59
C GLU A 351 -21.28 3.78 18.70
N PHE A 352 -21.63 3.22 19.86
CA PHE A 352 -20.68 3.03 20.96
C PHE A 352 -19.45 2.24 20.52
N VAL A 353 -19.65 1.10 19.86
CA VAL A 353 -18.55 0.26 19.33
C VAL A 353 -17.72 1.03 18.30
N SER A 354 -18.36 1.79 17.42
CA SER A 354 -17.70 2.59 16.39
C SER A 354 -16.80 3.66 17.01
N ARG A 355 -17.29 4.36 18.04
CA ARG A 355 -16.54 5.37 18.79
C ARG A 355 -15.33 4.75 19.50
N GLN A 356 -15.50 3.64 20.22
CA GLN A 356 -14.41 2.95 20.90
C GLN A 356 -13.37 2.37 19.92
N CYS A 357 -13.80 1.87 18.76
CA CYS A 357 -12.90 1.41 17.70
C CYS A 357 -12.17 2.55 16.97
N ARG A 358 -12.66 3.78 17.12
CA ARG A 358 -12.22 4.98 16.40
C ARG A 358 -12.34 4.80 14.89
N HIS A 359 -13.49 4.27 14.46
CA HIS A 359 -13.82 4.15 13.04
C HIS A 359 -14.32 5.49 12.50
N SER A 360 -13.89 5.85 11.28
CA SER A 360 -14.24 7.13 10.67
C SER A 360 -15.69 7.20 10.16
N SER A 361 -16.39 6.06 10.10
CA SER A 361 -17.77 5.96 9.66
C SER A 361 -18.43 4.73 10.30
N LEU A 362 -19.74 4.79 10.49
CA LEU A 362 -20.53 3.64 10.95
C LEU A 362 -20.51 2.49 9.94
N ASP A 363 -20.42 2.78 8.63
CA ASP A 363 -20.35 1.75 7.60
C ASP A 363 -19.10 0.88 7.72
N MET A 364 -17.97 1.46 8.15
CA MET A 364 -16.77 0.70 8.46
C MET A 364 -17.03 -0.29 9.60
N THR A 365 -17.73 0.14 10.65
CA THR A 365 -18.12 -0.72 11.77
C THR A 365 -19.11 -1.80 11.34
N LYS A 366 -20.11 -1.47 10.51
CA LYS A 366 -21.05 -2.46 9.96
C LYS A 366 -20.34 -3.54 9.14
N ARG A 367 -19.44 -3.17 8.21
CA ARG A 367 -18.64 -4.15 7.45
C ARG A 367 -17.78 -5.00 8.36
N TYR A 368 -17.18 -4.39 9.38
CA TYR A 368 -16.35 -5.10 10.35
C TYR A 368 -17.15 -6.12 11.18
N LEU A 369 -18.33 -5.75 11.67
CA LEU A 369 -19.23 -6.63 12.43
C LEU A 369 -19.83 -7.74 11.55
N ARG A 370 -20.16 -7.45 10.28
CA ARG A 370 -20.56 -8.47 9.29
C ARG A 370 -19.45 -9.50 9.05
N GLY A 371 -18.22 -9.04 8.86
CA GLY A 371 -17.06 -9.93 8.69
C GLY A 371 -16.77 -10.80 9.93
N LEU A 372 -17.30 -10.41 11.10
CA LEU A 372 -17.24 -11.16 12.35
C LEU A 372 -18.49 -12.04 12.59
N GLY A 373 -19.45 -12.06 11.66
CA GLY A 373 -20.67 -12.86 11.77
C GLY A 373 -21.71 -12.33 12.77
N LEU A 374 -21.57 -11.09 13.27
CA LEU A 374 -22.42 -10.53 14.34
C LEU A 374 -23.60 -9.69 13.86
N LEU A 375 -23.62 -9.35 12.57
CA LEU A 375 -24.79 -8.78 11.95
C LEU A 375 -25.45 -9.89 11.13
N PRO A 376 -26.24 -10.79 11.76
CA PRO A 376 -27.26 -11.49 10.99
C PRO A 376 -28.14 -10.40 10.38
N GLU A 377 -28.60 -10.60 9.15
CA GLU A 377 -29.38 -9.59 8.42
C GLU A 377 -30.64 -9.14 9.19
N TYR A 378 -31.06 -9.89 10.22
CA TYR A 378 -32.26 -9.63 11.00
C TYR A 378 -32.06 -9.96 12.50
N PRO A 379 -31.54 -9.05 13.35
CA PRO A 379 -31.51 -9.22 14.81
C PRO A 379 -32.90 -9.32 15.46
N ARG A 380 -33.96 -9.18 14.66
CA ARG A 380 -35.37 -9.33 15.05
C ARG A 380 -36.05 -10.50 14.33
N GLN A 381 -35.31 -11.52 13.88
CA GLN A 381 -35.91 -12.67 13.20
C GLN A 381 -37.01 -13.34 14.04
N GLN A 382 -36.82 -13.38 15.37
CA GLN A 382 -37.81 -13.85 16.35
C GLN A 382 -39.06 -12.96 16.49
N PHE A 383 -39.06 -11.74 15.95
CA PHE A 383 -40.21 -10.84 15.89
C PHE A 383 -40.81 -10.77 14.49
N LEU A 384 -40.35 -11.61 13.56
CA LEU A 384 -41.01 -11.74 12.27
C LEU A 384 -42.36 -12.44 12.50
N PRO A 385 -43.42 -12.00 11.83
CA PRO A 385 -44.73 -12.63 11.95
C PRO A 385 -44.64 -14.10 11.55
N ASP A 386 -45.08 -14.96 12.45
CA ASP A 386 -45.21 -16.41 12.25
C ASP A 386 -46.71 -16.72 12.06
N LEU A 387 -47.03 -17.46 11.00
CA LEU A 387 -48.40 -17.93 10.74
C LEU A 387 -48.75 -19.20 11.53
N GLY A 388 -47.84 -19.67 12.38
CA GLY A 388 -48.00 -20.86 13.19
C GLY A 388 -47.71 -22.12 12.38
N LEU A 389 -46.51 -22.66 12.53
CA LEU A 389 -46.12 -23.99 12.07
C LEU A 389 -46.02 -24.97 13.24
#